data_AF-A0A7C1INB7-F1
#
_entry.id   AF-A0A7C1INB7-F1
#
_cell.length_a   1.000
_cell.length_b   1.000
_cell.length_c   1.000
_cell.angle_alpha   90.00
_cell.angle_beta   90.00
_cell.angle_gamma   90.00
#
_symmetry.space_group_name_H-M   'P 1'
#
loop_
_entity.id
_entity.type
_entity.pdbx_description
1 polymer ?
#
loop_
_entity_poly.entity_id
_entity_poly.type
_entity_poly.pdbx_seq_one_letter_code
_entity_poly.pdbx_strand_id
1 'polypeptide(L)' 'MNAPEAERWLAYARSDLEAAQVLLQGATPYPRQVCFLAQQAAEKTIKAILCSTI' A
#
# COMPACT_ATOMS: atom_id res chain seq x y z
N MET A 1 17.11 11.30 7.73
CA MET A 1 15.70 11.22 8.19
C MET A 1 14.81 12.01 7.25
N ASN A 2 14.19 11.35 6.27
CA ASN A 2 13.35 12.00 5.26
C ASN A 2 11.85 11.82 5.59
N ALA A 3 11.39 12.46 6.66
CA ALA A 3 10.00 12.33 7.14
C ALA A 3 8.93 12.58 6.06
N PRO A 4 9.03 13.60 5.18
CA PRO A 4 8.05 13.81 4.12
C PRO A 4 7.96 12.64 3.13
N GLU A 5 9.10 12.00 2.85
CA GLU A 5 9.17 10.86 1.94
C GLU A 5 8.57 9.60 2.57
N ALA A 6 8.83 9.38 3.86
CA ALA A 6 8.23 8.29 4.62
C ALA A 6 6.70 8.42 4.67
N GLU A 7 6.18 9.62 4.94
CA GLU A 7 4.74 9.89 4.94
C GLU A 7 4.11 9.65 3.57
N ARG A 8 4.80 10.04 2.49
CA ARG A 8 4.37 9.79 1.11
C ARG A 8 4.24 8.31 0.81
N TRP A 9 5.24 7.51 1.17
CA TRP A 9 5.18 6.05 1.01
C TRP A 9 4.06 5.41 1.82
N LEU A 10 3.81 5.87 3.06
CA LEU A 10 2.68 5.41 3.86
C LEU A 10 1.33 5.78 3.23
N ALA A 11 1.20 6.97 2.65
CA ALA A 11 -0.02 7.38 1.95
C ALA A 11 -0.32 6.46 0.76
N TYR A 12 0.69 6.13 -0.05
CA TYR A 12 0.53 5.17 -1.14
C TYR A 12 0.19 3.77 -0.64
N ALA A 13 0.83 3.29 0.42
CA ALA A 13 0.53 1.99 1.01
C ALA A 13 -0.93 1.88 1.47
N ARG A 14 -1.46 2.93 2.10
CA ARG A 14 -2.87 3.01 2.50
C ARG A 14 -3.79 2.98 1.29
N SER A 15 -3.50 3.78 0.27
CA SER A 15 -4.29 3.82 -0.98
C SER A 15 -4.35 2.46 -1.68
N ASP A 16 -3.24 1.71 -1.72
CA ASP A 16 -3.24 0.36 -2.31
C ASP A 16 -4.12 -0.60 -1.50
N LEU A 17 -4.02 -0.57 -0.17
CA LEU A 17 -4.79 -1.46 0.70
C LEU A 17 -6.29 -1.17 0.62
N GLU A 18 -6.68 0.11 0.61
CA GLU A 18 -8.08 0.53 0.43
C GLU A 18 -8.61 0.06 -0.93
N ALA A 19 -7.84 0.23 -2.00
CA ALA A 19 -8.22 -0.26 -3.33
C ALA A 19 -8.38 -1.80 -3.35
N ALA A 20 -7.48 -2.54 -2.67
CA ALA A 20 -7.60 -3.99 -2.55
C ALA A 20 -8.88 -4.40 -1.82
N GLN A 21 -9.27 -3.68 -0.76
CA GLN A 21 -10.50 -3.92 -0.01
C GLN A 21 -11.75 -3.64 -0.85
N VAL A 22 -11.78 -2.53 -1.60
CA VAL A 22 -12.89 -2.22 -2.51
C VAL A 22 -13.06 -3.30 -3.57
N LEU A 23 -11.95 -3.75 -4.20
CA LEU A 23 -11.99 -4.80 -5.22
C LEU A 23 -12.39 -6.18 -4.66
N LEU A 24 -12.07 -6.45 -3.39
CA LEU A 24 -12.46 -7.68 -2.72
C LEU A 24 -13.97 -7.70 -2.40
N GLN A 25 -14.55 -6.56 -2.05
CA GLN A 25 -15.96 -6.40 -1.69
C GLN A 25 -16.89 -6.21 -2.91
N GLY A 26 -16.33 -6.00 -4.10
CA GLY A 26 -17.09 -5.81 -5.33
C GLY A 26 -17.89 -7.06 -5.75
N ALA A 27 -18.96 -6.85 -6.53
CA ALA A 27 -19.83 -7.92 -7.01
C ALA A 27 -19.08 -8.97 -7.85
N THR A 28 -18.03 -8.55 -8.55
CA THR A 28 -17.09 -9.43 -9.25
C THR A 28 -15.72 -9.26 -8.58
N PRO A 29 -15.26 -10.23 -7.78
CA PRO A 29 -13.96 -10.13 -7.14
C PRO A 29 -12.84 -10.25 -8.17
N TYR A 30 -11.81 -9.42 -8.02
CA TYR A 30 -10.60 -9.41 -8.85
C TYR A 30 -9.41 -9.97 -8.08
N PRO A 31 -9.34 -11.30 -7.82
CA PRO A 31 -8.43 -11.88 -6.82
C PRO A 31 -6.95 -11.59 -7.10
N ARG A 32 -6.54 -11.59 -8.37
CA ARG A 32 -5.16 -11.27 -8.76
C ARG A 32 -4.80 -9.81 -8.39
N GLN A 33 -5.70 -8.88 -8.67
CA GLN A 33 -5.54 -7.46 -8.40
C GLN A 33 -5.56 -7.18 -6.89
N VAL A 34 -6.46 -7.85 -6.16
CA VAL A 34 -6.50 -7.79 -4.69
C VAL A 34 -5.15 -8.21 -4.09
N CYS A 35 -4.62 -9.37 -4.49
CA CYS A 35 -3.32 -9.84 -4.00
C CYS A 35 -2.16 -8.91 -4.41
N PHE A 36 -2.18 -8.42 -5.65
CA PHE A 36 -1.16 -7.48 -6.13
C PHE A 36 -1.13 -6.18 -5.32
N LEU A 37 -2.30 -5.59 -5.07
CA LEU A 37 -2.41 -4.36 -4.28
C LEU A 37 -2.05 -4.59 -2.81
N ALA A 38 -2.43 -5.73 -2.23
CA ALA A 38 -2.00 -6.10 -0.88
C ALA A 38 -0.47 -6.23 -0.78
N GLN A 39 0.19 -6.85 -1.77
CA GLN A 39 1.65 -6.91 -1.84
C GLN A 39 2.26 -5.50 -1.94
N GLN A 40 1.70 -4.64 -2.81
CA GLN A 40 2.15 -3.27 -2.99
C GLN A 40 2.03 -2.44 -1.70
N ALA A 41 0.93 -2.59 -0.95
CA ALA A 41 0.75 -1.94 0.35
C ALA A 41 1.85 -2.33 1.34
N ALA A 42 2.18 -3.62 1.43
CA ALA A 42 3.26 -4.12 2.28
C ALA A 42 4.63 -3.57 1.86
N GLU A 43 4.96 -3.64 0.56
CA GLU A 43 6.22 -3.13 0.01
C GLU A 43 6.41 -1.62 0.30
N LYS A 44 5.38 -0.82 0.07
CA LYS A 44 5.43 0.63 0.29
C LYS A 44 5.51 0.99 1.77
N THR A 45 4.89 0.20 2.65
CA THR A 45 5.07 0.35 4.11
C THR A 45 6.53 0.13 4.51
N ILE A 46 7.19 -0.90 3.97
CA ILE A 46 8.61 -1.16 4.22
C ILE A 46 9.47 0.01 3.71
N LYS A 47 9.19 0.53 2.50
CA LYS A 47 9.88 1.72 1.97
C LYS A 47 9.74 2.93 2.90
N ALA A 48 8.55 3.17 3.44
CA ALA A 48 8.34 4.25 4.40
C ALA A 48 9.22 4.09 5.66
N ILE A 49 9.30 2.88 6.20
CA ILE A 49 10.16 2.59 7.36
C ILE A 49 11.62 2.92 7.03
N LEU A 50 12.12 2.46 5.88
CA LEU A 50 13.50 2.73 5.44
C LEU A 50 13.78 4.23 5.23
N CYS A 51 12.82 4.99 4.69
CA CYS A 51 12.95 6.44 4.53
C CYS A 51 12.88 7.20 5.87
N SER A 52 12.27 6.60 6.90
CA SER A 52 12.17 7.19 8.24
C SER A 52 13.41 6.95 9.10
N THR A 53 14.19 5.89 8.82
CA THR A 53 15.35 5.47 9.65
C THR A 53 16.71 5.90 9.10
N ILE A 54 16.78 6.31 7.83
CA ILE A 54 17.99 6.83 7.16
C ILE A 54 17.85 8.35 7.00
#